data_AF-A0A251XK24-F1
#
_entry.id   AF-A0A251XK24-F1
#
_cell.length_a   1.000
_cell.length_b   1.000
_cell.length_c   1.000
_cell.angle_alpha   90.00
_cell.angle_beta   90.00
_cell.angle_gamma   90.00
#
_symmetry.space_group_name_H-M   'P 1'
#
loop_
_entity.id
_entity.type
_entity.pdbx_description
1 polymer ?
#
loop_
_entity_poly.entity_id
_entity_poly.type
_entity_poly.pdbx_seq_one_letter_code
_entity_poly.pdbx_strand_id
1 'polypeptide(L)'
;MDRVVELGDASVPFRFDVHALFFADDAVGVEAMLHRTFAPQRVNRINLRREFFYVTPDEVLDALKAHAVEIVEFALHPAAEEYRASRALEVPEAAAAG
;
A
#
# COMPACT_ATOMS: atom_id res chain seq x y z
N MET A 1 13.30 -5.14 -4.89
CA MET A 1 12.16 -5.10 -5.83
C MET A 1 11.53 -6.47 -5.97
N ASP A 2 12.30 -7.54 -6.17
CA ASP A 2 11.78 -8.91 -6.35
C ASP A 2 10.84 -9.40 -5.24
N ARG A 3 11.09 -9.03 -3.98
CA ARG A 3 10.20 -9.38 -2.84
C ARG A 3 8.81 -8.74 -2.92
N VAL A 4 8.70 -7.52 -3.46
CA VAL A 4 7.40 -6.84 -3.66
C VAL A 4 6.61 -7.54 -4.77
N VAL A 5 7.32 -8.00 -5.81
CA VAL A 5 6.75 -8.78 -6.91
C VAL A 5 6.22 -10.12 -6.41
N GLU A 6 6.99 -10.83 -5.56
CA GLU A 6 6.55 -12.09 -4.93
C GLU A 6 5.33 -11.93 -4.02
N LEU A 7 5.23 -10.83 -3.28
CA LEU A 7 4.05 -10.53 -2.45
C LEU A 7 2.81 -10.25 -3.30
N GLY A 8 2.99 -9.59 -4.45
CA GLY A 8 1.90 -9.32 -5.40
C GLY A 8 1.31 -10.58 -6.04
N ASP A 9 2.11 -11.64 -6.20
CA ASP A 9 1.67 -12.94 -6.71
C ASP A 9 0.79 -13.71 -5.69
N ALA A 10 0.81 -13.28 -4.42
CA ALA A 10 0.00 -13.84 -3.36
C ALA A 10 -1.39 -13.18 -3.26
N SER A 11 -2.34 -13.64 -4.07
CA SER A 11 -3.79 -13.50 -3.82
C SER A 11 -4.39 -12.08 -3.72
N VAL A 12 -3.82 -11.10 -4.42
CA VAL A 12 -4.42 -9.77 -4.66
C VAL A 12 -4.70 -9.56 -6.16
N PRO A 13 -5.73 -8.78 -6.55
CA PRO A 13 -6.15 -8.68 -7.96
C PRO A 13 -5.21 -7.85 -8.85
N PHE A 14 -4.31 -7.07 -8.26
CA PHE A 14 -3.35 -6.22 -8.95
C PHE A 14 -2.01 -6.27 -8.22
N ARG A 15 -0.91 -6.01 -8.95
CA ARG A 15 0.41 -5.87 -8.33
C ARG A 15 0.48 -4.67 -7.40
N PHE A 16 1.35 -4.75 -6.39
CA PHE A 16 1.61 -3.63 -5.49
C PHE A 16 2.41 -2.53 -6.18
N ASP A 17 1.97 -1.30 -5.98
CA ASP A 17 2.76 -0.11 -6.22
C ASP A 17 3.66 0.21 -5.01
N VAL A 18 4.76 0.92 -5.25
CA VAL A 18 5.63 1.43 -4.19
C VAL A 18 5.38 2.91 -4.00
N HIS A 19 4.99 3.30 -2.79
CA HIS A 19 4.71 4.70 -2.43
C HIS A 19 5.87 5.40 -1.74
N ALA A 20 6.75 4.66 -1.06
CA ALA A 20 7.85 5.25 -0.30
C ALA A 20 9.09 4.37 -0.38
N LEU A 21 10.24 5.00 -0.58
CA LEU A 21 11.56 4.43 -0.33
C LEU A 21 12.21 5.27 0.77
N PHE A 22 12.80 4.61 1.76
CA PHE A 22 13.44 5.26 2.88
C PHE A 22 14.66 4.48 3.35
N PHE A 23 15.60 5.16 3.99
CA PHE A 23 16.67 4.51 4.71
C PHE A 23 16.22 4.20 6.14
N ALA A 24 16.51 3.00 6.61
CA ALA A 24 16.26 2.60 7.98
C ALA A 24 17.42 1.74 8.49
N ASP A 25 18.12 2.24 9.50
CA ASP A 25 19.13 1.46 10.23
C ASP A 25 18.48 0.30 10.99
N ASP A 26 17.24 0.48 11.46
CA ASP A 26 16.40 -0.54 12.09
C ASP A 26 15.08 -0.71 11.31
N ALA A 27 15.17 -1.36 10.15
CA ALA A 27 14.00 -1.65 9.32
C ALA A 27 12.93 -2.47 10.06
N VAL A 28 13.35 -3.43 10.90
CA VAL A 28 12.44 -4.28 11.69
C VAL A 28 11.69 -3.43 12.73
N GLY A 29 12.39 -2.50 13.38
CA GLY A 29 11.79 -1.55 14.32
C GLY A 29 10.77 -0.62 13.65
N VAL A 30 11.08 -0.10 12.46
CA VAL A 30 10.17 0.73 11.67
C VAL A 30 8.92 -0.06 11.26
N GLU A 31 9.08 -1.29 10.76
CA GLU A 31 7.96 -2.16 10.40
C GLU A 31 7.07 -2.46 11.62
N ALA A 32 7.67 -2.84 12.74
CA ALA A 32 6.93 -3.11 13.97
C ALA A 32 6.20 -1.86 14.50
N MET A 33 6.80 -0.67 14.34
CA MET A 33 6.16 0.60 14.66
C MET A 33 4.93 0.83 13.79
N LEU A 34 5.05 0.72 12.46
CA LEU A 34 3.93 0.90 11.53
C LEU A 34 2.80 -0.08 11.86
N HIS A 35 3.12 -1.34 12.14
CA HIS A 35 2.14 -2.35 12.53
C HIS A 35 1.40 -2.01 13.82
N ARG A 36 2.08 -1.44 14.82
CA ARG A 36 1.42 -0.99 16.06
C ARG A 36 0.55 0.23 15.82
N THR A 37 1.05 1.22 15.10
CA THR A 37 0.35 2.47 14.79
C THR A 37 -0.97 2.19 14.05
N PHE A 38 -0.93 1.32 13.05
CA PHE A 38 -2.10 1.04 12.19
C PHE A 38 -2.87 -0.23 12.58
N ALA A 39 -2.54 -0.88 13.70
CA ALA A 39 -3.25 -2.07 14.17
C ALA A 39 -4.80 -1.92 14.20
N PRO A 40 -5.38 -0.77 14.62
CA PRO A 40 -6.84 -0.58 14.60
C PRO A 40 -7.46 -0.62 13.19
N GLN A 41 -6.68 -0.28 12.16
CA GLN A 41 -7.10 -0.19 10.75
C GLN A 41 -6.83 -1.49 9.97
N ARG A 42 -6.43 -2.59 10.64
CA ARG A 42 -6.24 -3.89 9.99
C ARG A 42 -7.50 -4.36 9.26
N VAL A 43 -7.31 -4.82 8.02
CA VAL A 43 -8.34 -5.48 7.20
C VAL A 43 -8.66 -6.85 7.80
N ASN A 44 -7.64 -7.68 8.03
CA ASN A 44 -7.79 -8.97 8.69
C ASN A 44 -7.40 -8.86 10.17
N ARG A 45 -8.39 -8.97 11.04
CA ARG A 45 -8.23 -8.90 12.50
C ARG A 45 -8.05 -10.26 13.17
N ILE A 46 -8.16 -11.35 12.41
CA ILE A 46 -8.07 -12.72 12.92
C ILE A 46 -6.72 -13.34 12.57
N ASN A 47 -6.35 -13.34 11.28
CA ASN A 47 -5.04 -13.81 10.83
C ASN A 47 -4.10 -12.62 10.66
N LEU A 48 -3.33 -12.32 11.71
CA LEU A 48 -2.47 -11.14 11.74
C LEU A 48 -1.27 -11.22 10.78
N ARG A 49 -0.93 -12.42 10.29
CA ARG A 49 0.08 -12.61 9.22
C ARG A 49 -0.38 -12.05 7.86
N ARG A 50 -1.67 -11.70 7.72
CA ARG A 50 -2.15 -10.89 6.58
C ARG A 50 -2.07 -9.42 6.94
N GLU A 51 -1.06 -8.75 6.41
CA GLU A 51 -0.61 -7.41 6.81
C GLU A 51 -1.22 -6.34 5.91
N PHE A 52 -2.54 -6.36 5.78
CA PHE A 52 -3.31 -5.37 5.02
C PHE A 52 -4.02 -4.41 5.98
N PHE A 53 -4.00 -3.13 5.64
CA PHE A 53 -4.52 -2.03 6.45
C PHE A 53 -5.34 -1.05 5.61
N TYR A 54 -6.41 -0.51 6.16
CA TYR A 54 -7.18 0.59 5.57
C TYR A 54 -6.53 1.94 5.92
N VAL A 55 -5.42 2.25 5.24
CA VAL A 55 -4.56 3.41 5.50
C VAL A 55 -4.10 4.00 4.16
N THR A 56 -3.97 5.32 4.11
CA THR A 56 -3.50 6.07 2.94
C THR A 56 -1.97 6.24 2.95
N PRO A 57 -1.34 6.46 1.79
CA PRO A 57 0.10 6.73 1.73
C PRO A 57 0.54 7.94 2.56
N ASP A 58 -0.29 8.99 2.65
CA ASP A 58 0.01 10.18 3.45
C ASP A 58 0.05 9.87 4.95
N GLU A 59 -0.90 9.08 5.46
CA GLU A 59 -0.89 8.65 6.87
C GLU A 59 0.38 7.84 7.20
N VAL A 60 0.82 6.97 6.29
CA VAL A 60 2.08 6.22 6.45
C VAL A 60 3.28 7.17 6.46
N LEU A 61 3.32 8.15 5.55
CA LEU A 61 4.39 9.14 5.49
C LEU A 61 4.47 9.96 6.79
N ASP A 62 3.34 10.38 7.34
CA ASP A 62 3.29 11.13 8.59
C ASP A 62 3.81 10.30 9.78
N ALA A 63 3.45 9.01 9.84
CA ALA A 63 3.96 8.10 10.87
C ALA A 63 5.49 7.90 10.77
N LEU A 64 6.02 7.78 9.55
CA LEU A 64 7.46 7.68 9.30
C LEU A 64 8.21 8.96 9.71
N LYS A 65 7.68 10.13 9.34
CA LYS A 65 8.25 11.43 9.73
C LYS A 65 8.24 11.64 11.23
N ALA A 66 7.17 11.24 11.91
CA ALA A 66 7.06 11.33 13.38
C ALA A 66 8.13 10.49 14.10
N HIS A 67 8.69 9.47 13.44
CA HIS A 67 9.77 8.63 13.95
C HIS A 67 11.14 9.00 13.38
N ALA A 68 11.27 10.18 12.75
CA ALA A 68 12.51 10.68 12.15
C ALA A 68 13.14 9.72 11.13
N VAL A 69 12.33 8.94 10.41
CA VAL A 69 12.79 8.07 9.32
C VAL A 69 13.14 8.93 8.09
N GLU A 70 14.33 8.72 7.53
CA GLU A 70 14.81 9.47 6.37
C GLU A 70 14.19 8.92 5.08
N ILE A 71 13.26 9.69 4.50
CA ILE A 71 12.58 9.35 3.24
C ILE A 71 13.45 9.74 2.05
N VAL A 72 13.72 8.79 1.17
CA VAL A 72 14.48 8.98 -0.07
C VAL A 72 13.54 9.41 -1.20
N GLU A 73 12.43 8.70 -1.37
CA GLU A 73 11.42 8.98 -2.38
C GLU A 73 10.02 8.76 -1.81
N PHE A 74 9.09 9.60 -2.23
CA PHE A 74 7.67 9.42 -1.92
C PHE A 74 6.80 9.79 -3.12
N ALA A 75 5.85 8.91 -3.44
CA ALA A 75 4.85 9.10 -4.47
C ALA A 75 3.47 8.89 -3.87
N LEU A 76 2.71 9.97 -3.71
CA LEU A 76 1.32 9.88 -3.25
C LEU A 76 0.44 9.11 -4.26
N HIS A 77 0.65 9.39 -5.54
CA HIS A 77 -0.10 8.78 -6.64
C HIS A 77 0.86 7.93 -7.51
N PRO A 78 0.94 6.61 -7.30
CA PRO A 78 1.81 5.75 -8.07
C PRO A 78 1.22 5.51 -9.46
N ALA A 79 1.89 4.72 -10.30
CA ALA A 79 1.42 4.44 -11.66
C ALA A 79 0.12 3.60 -11.67
N ALA A 80 -0.03 2.62 -10.77
CA ALA A 80 -1.22 1.79 -10.62
C ALA A 80 -1.77 1.29 -11.97
N GLU A 81 -0.87 0.84 -12.86
CA GLU A 81 -1.15 0.65 -14.29
C GLU A 81 -2.30 -0.34 -14.52
N GLU A 82 -2.23 -1.52 -13.88
CA GLU A 82 -3.25 -2.57 -14.01
C GLU A 82 -4.61 -2.10 -13.48
N TYR A 83 -4.64 -1.48 -12.28
CA TYR A 83 -5.86 -0.96 -11.70
C TYR A 83 -6.51 0.12 -12.57
N ARG A 84 -5.74 1.11 -13.02
CA ARG A 84 -6.26 2.21 -13.86
C ARG A 84 -6.71 1.72 -15.22
N ALA A 85 -6.00 0.78 -15.83
CA ALA A 85 -6.41 0.14 -17.06
C ALA A 85 -7.74 -0.61 -16.89
N SER A 86 -7.90 -1.38 -15.81
CA SER A 86 -9.18 -2.05 -15.50
C SER A 86 -10.32 -1.05 -15.30
N ARG A 87 -10.09 0.06 -14.57
CA ARG A 87 -11.08 1.12 -14.38
C ARG A 87 -11.47 1.82 -15.68
N ALA A 88 -10.53 1.99 -16.61
CA ALA A 88 -10.80 2.61 -17.91
C ALA A 88 -11.65 1.72 -18.84
N LEU A 89 -11.66 0.40 -18.61
CA LEU A 89 -12.50 -0.56 -19.35
C LEU A 89 -13.93 -0.64 -18.81
N GLU A 90 -14.24 0.01 -17.67
CA GLU A 90 -15.61 0.09 -17.18
C GLU A 90 -16.45 0.91 -18.15
N VAL A 91 -17.29 0.20 -18.92
CA VAL A 91 -18.32 0.81 -19.77
C VAL A 91 -19.31 1.53 -18.84
N PRO A 92 -19.62 2.82 -19.06
CA PRO A 92 -20.70 3.46 -18.34
C PRO A 92 -22.00 2.69 -18.60
N GLU A 93 -22.63 2.18 -17.55
CA GLU A 93 -23.88 1.40 -17.59
C GLU A 93 -25.06 2.17 -18.24
N ALA A 94 -24.89 3.47 -18.53
CA ALA A 94 -25.92 4.36 -19.05
C ALA A 94 -26.16 4.30 -20.58
N ALA A 95 -25.41 3.51 -21.36
CA ALA A 95 -25.55 3.48 -22.83
C ALA A 95 -26.32 2.27 -23.39
N ALA A 96 -26.77 1.33 -22.54
CA ALA A 96 -27.42 0.08 -22.99
C ALA A 96 -28.95 0.02 -22.73
N ALA A 97 -29.57 1.13 -22.33
CA ALA A 97 -31.02 1.25 -22.19
C ALA A 97 -31.51 2.48 -22.96
N GLY A 98 -31.64 2.33 -24.28
CA GLY A 98 -32.22 3.31 -25.20
C GLY A 98 -32.72 2.65 -26.46
#